data_AF-A0A348UW77-F1
#
_entry.id   AF-A0A348UW77-F1
#
_cell.length_a   1.000
_cell.length_b   1.000
_cell.length_c   1.000
_cell.angle_alpha   90.00
_cell.angle_beta   90.00
_cell.angle_gamma   90.00
#
_symmetry.space_group_name_H-M   'P 1'
#
loop_
_entity.id
_entity.type
_entity.pdbx_description
1 polymer ?
#
loop_
_entity_poly.entity_id
_entity_poly.type
_entity_poly.pdbx_seq_one_letter_code
_entity_poly.pdbx_strand_id
1 'polypeptide(L)'
;THGIEQSDAGINVALTAQIHEALAPYGISGAQHGTSGNNSDRLRQIAKKTKTTKANVATALQMISWGVKVNDFGNAIMDESGSFIKEAGKGVSRATWEKMCAFAAANNWQKGNFKNLNLPFENILTAQDAPIRERMIKGVEDFVFTLLTDVFNATDTADLVKKQIFETQSHTPGFKAEKIEQKNEWTREKIIEKASKIAVNKSPEGDFDD
;
A
#
# COMPACT_ATOMS: atom_id res chain seq x y z
N THR A 1 6.47 -8.98 -0.07
CA THR A 1 7.73 -8.19 0.11
C THR A 1 7.41 -6.71 0.00
N HIS A 2 7.89 -5.87 0.95
CA HIS A 2 7.51 -4.45 1.03
C HIS A 2 8.66 -3.53 0.60
N GLY A 3 8.49 -2.85 -0.55
CA GLY A 3 9.28 -1.67 -0.94
C GLY A 3 10.64 -1.90 -1.60
N ILE A 4 11.00 -3.16 -1.87
CA ILE A 4 12.17 -3.55 -2.67
C ILE A 4 11.79 -4.76 -3.50
N GLU A 5 12.01 -4.69 -4.80
CA GLU A 5 11.74 -5.79 -5.74
C GLU A 5 12.73 -6.93 -5.49
N GLN A 6 12.22 -8.09 -5.07
CA GLN A 6 13.05 -9.28 -4.78
C GLN A 6 12.68 -10.51 -5.63
N SER A 7 11.56 -10.50 -6.37
CA SER A 7 11.20 -11.58 -7.29
C SER A 7 10.07 -11.21 -8.25
N ASP A 8 10.01 -11.90 -9.40
CA ASP A 8 8.93 -11.84 -10.41
C ASP A 8 7.58 -12.43 -9.92
N ALA A 9 7.53 -12.96 -8.69
CA ALA A 9 6.35 -13.56 -8.06
C ALA A 9 5.34 -12.50 -7.60
N GLY A 10 5.09 -11.49 -8.43
CA GLY A 10 4.08 -10.48 -8.17
C GLY A 10 2.66 -11.00 -8.38
N ILE A 11 1.69 -10.08 -8.32
CA ILE A 11 0.26 -10.37 -8.22
C ILE A 11 -0.25 -11.12 -9.45
N ASN A 12 -0.93 -12.26 -9.23
CA ASN A 12 -1.65 -12.98 -10.28
C ASN A 12 -3.03 -12.34 -10.54
N VAL A 13 -3.06 -11.37 -11.45
CA VAL A 13 -4.27 -10.60 -11.78
C VAL A 13 -5.45 -11.48 -12.21
N ALA A 14 -5.19 -12.53 -12.99
CA ALA A 14 -6.24 -13.42 -13.49
C ALA A 14 -6.90 -14.20 -12.35
N LEU A 15 -6.10 -14.77 -11.45
CA LEU A 15 -6.61 -15.46 -10.27
C LEU A 15 -7.36 -14.50 -9.34
N THR A 16 -6.83 -13.30 -9.11
CA THR A 16 -7.51 -12.27 -8.31
C THR A 16 -8.87 -11.89 -8.89
N ALA A 17 -8.97 -11.77 -10.23
CA ALA A 17 -10.26 -11.51 -10.89
C ALA A 17 -11.26 -12.66 -10.67
N GLN A 18 -10.82 -13.92 -10.80
CA GLN A 18 -11.67 -15.09 -10.54
C GLN A 18 -12.17 -15.13 -9.09
N ILE A 19 -11.30 -14.83 -8.12
CA ILE A 19 -11.68 -14.74 -6.70
C ILE A 19 -12.74 -13.66 -6.49
N HIS A 20 -12.57 -12.46 -7.06
CA HIS A 20 -13.56 -11.39 -6.94
C HIS A 20 -14.89 -11.70 -7.62
N GLU A 21 -14.88 -12.49 -8.68
CA GLU A 21 -16.11 -12.95 -9.32
C GLU A 21 -16.85 -13.94 -8.44
N ALA A 22 -16.15 -14.91 -7.86
CA ALA A 22 -16.73 -15.86 -6.91
C ALA A 22 -17.31 -15.16 -5.66
N LEU A 23 -16.73 -14.03 -5.24
CA LEU A 23 -17.17 -13.24 -4.08
C LEU A 23 -18.16 -12.11 -4.45
N ALA A 24 -18.56 -11.99 -5.72
CA ALA A 24 -19.46 -10.93 -6.18
C ALA A 24 -20.77 -10.81 -5.38
N PRO A 25 -21.44 -11.90 -4.94
CA PRO A 25 -22.67 -11.81 -4.17
C PRO A 25 -22.55 -11.04 -2.84
N TYR A 26 -21.35 -10.97 -2.26
CA TYR A 26 -21.12 -10.27 -1.00
C TYR A 26 -20.90 -8.75 -1.17
N GLY A 27 -20.82 -8.25 -2.41
CA GLY A 27 -20.65 -6.81 -2.68
C GLY A 27 -19.31 -6.22 -2.20
N ILE A 28 -18.35 -7.06 -1.81
CA ILE A 28 -17.07 -6.66 -1.25
C ILE A 28 -16.09 -6.17 -2.33
N SER A 29 -15.00 -5.55 -1.87
CA SER A 29 -13.89 -5.07 -2.70
C SER A 29 -12.58 -5.66 -2.19
N GLY A 30 -11.64 -5.90 -3.11
CA GLY A 30 -10.30 -6.36 -2.77
C GLY A 30 -9.44 -5.26 -2.15
N ALA A 31 -8.53 -5.66 -1.27
CA ALA A 31 -7.48 -4.81 -0.71
C ALA A 31 -6.11 -5.39 -1.05
N GLN A 32 -5.32 -4.64 -1.82
CA GLN A 32 -3.97 -5.05 -2.19
C GLN A 32 -2.97 -4.59 -1.13
N HIS A 33 -2.29 -5.54 -0.50
CA HIS A 33 -1.14 -5.30 0.35
C HIS A 33 0.16 -5.35 -0.49
N GLY A 34 1.23 -4.73 -0.01
CA GLY A 34 2.54 -4.81 -0.67
C GLY A 34 2.60 -4.15 -2.05
N THR A 35 1.94 -3.00 -2.23
CA THR A 35 1.94 -2.26 -3.51
C THR A 35 3.32 -1.67 -3.83
N SER A 36 4.06 -1.24 -2.81
CA SER A 36 5.46 -0.81 -2.96
C SER A 36 6.33 -2.01 -3.33
N GLY A 37 6.98 -2.01 -4.51
CA GLY A 37 7.63 -3.20 -5.05
C GLY A 37 7.08 -3.69 -6.39
N ASN A 38 5.93 -3.18 -6.83
CA ASN A 38 5.18 -3.77 -7.93
C ASN A 38 5.18 -2.93 -9.20
N ASN A 39 5.10 -3.58 -10.36
CA ASN A 39 5.08 -2.93 -11.66
C ASN A 39 3.77 -2.14 -11.88
N SER A 40 3.86 -0.87 -12.31
CA SER A 40 2.71 0.01 -12.56
C SER A 40 1.74 -0.54 -13.60
N ASP A 41 2.20 -1.28 -14.61
CA ASP A 41 1.31 -1.97 -15.55
C ASP A 41 0.49 -3.06 -14.87
N ARG A 42 1.10 -3.78 -13.92
CA ARG A 42 0.38 -4.78 -13.12
C ARG A 42 -0.63 -4.11 -12.18
N LEU A 43 -0.26 -2.97 -11.57
CA LEU A 43 -1.20 -2.18 -10.76
C LEU A 43 -2.36 -1.62 -11.60
N ARG A 44 -2.09 -1.11 -12.80
CA ARG A 44 -3.12 -0.71 -13.77
C ARG A 44 -4.01 -1.89 -14.16
N GLN A 45 -3.42 -3.07 -14.37
CA GLN A 45 -4.20 -4.28 -14.66
C GLN A 45 -5.09 -4.68 -13.49
N ILE A 46 -4.64 -4.56 -12.25
CA ILE A 46 -5.47 -4.80 -11.07
C ILE A 46 -6.63 -3.82 -11.03
N ALA A 47 -6.34 -2.52 -11.14
CA ALA A 47 -7.37 -1.48 -11.14
C ALA A 47 -8.40 -1.66 -12.27
N LYS A 48 -7.96 -2.15 -13.45
CA LYS A 48 -8.83 -2.34 -14.63
C LYS A 48 -9.58 -3.67 -14.64
N LYS A 49 -9.00 -4.75 -14.12
CA LYS A 49 -9.49 -6.13 -14.33
C LYS A 49 -10.06 -6.77 -13.07
N THR A 50 -9.98 -6.11 -11.92
CA THR A 50 -10.43 -6.67 -10.64
C THR A 50 -11.31 -5.67 -9.88
N LYS A 51 -11.95 -6.12 -8.79
CA LYS A 51 -12.70 -5.27 -7.85
C LYS A 51 -11.85 -4.75 -6.69
N THR A 52 -10.53 -4.65 -6.86
CA THR A 52 -9.62 -4.07 -5.85
C THR A 52 -9.78 -2.55 -5.81
N THR A 53 -10.10 -2.00 -4.64
CA THR A 53 -10.28 -0.53 -4.47
C THR A 53 -9.38 0.06 -3.37
N LYS A 54 -8.58 -0.77 -2.71
CA LYS A 54 -7.63 -0.34 -1.68
C LYS A 54 -6.24 -0.86 -2.03
N ALA A 55 -5.23 0.00 -1.89
CA ALA A 55 -3.82 -0.34 -2.04
C ALA A 55 -3.04 0.22 -0.84
N ASN A 56 -2.14 -0.58 -0.27
CA ASN A 56 -1.28 -0.12 0.82
C ASN A 56 0.11 0.25 0.29
N VAL A 57 0.48 1.52 0.46
CA VAL A 57 1.79 2.09 0.10
C VAL A 57 2.37 2.74 1.36
N ALA A 58 3.59 2.39 1.74
CA ALA A 58 4.22 2.93 2.94
C ALA A 58 5.71 3.23 2.73
N THR A 59 6.51 2.19 2.44
CA THR A 59 7.97 2.32 2.28
C THR A 59 8.35 3.36 1.22
N ALA A 60 7.64 3.39 0.09
CA ALA A 60 7.89 4.38 -0.96
C ALA A 60 7.71 5.83 -0.45
N LEU A 61 6.62 6.09 0.29
CA LEU A 61 6.31 7.43 0.81
C LEU A 61 7.37 7.90 1.82
N GLN A 62 7.85 6.98 2.67
CA GLN A 62 8.96 7.26 3.59
C GLN A 62 10.22 7.66 2.82
N MET A 63 10.63 6.84 1.84
CA MET A 63 11.82 7.09 1.02
C MET A 63 11.75 8.42 0.27
N ILE A 64 10.61 8.74 -0.34
CA ILE A 64 10.37 10.01 -1.02
C ILE A 64 10.46 11.19 -0.04
N SER A 65 9.88 11.05 1.15
CA SER A 65 9.97 12.10 2.18
C SER A 65 11.42 12.35 2.62
N TRP A 66 12.28 11.34 2.54
CA TRP A 66 13.72 11.50 2.77
C TRP A 66 14.48 11.97 1.53
N GLY A 67 13.81 12.05 0.38
CA GLY A 67 14.35 12.50 -0.90
C GLY A 67 15.27 11.45 -1.52
N VAL A 68 15.02 10.18 -1.22
CA VAL A 68 15.59 9.04 -1.94
C VAL A 68 14.89 8.96 -3.29
N LYS A 69 15.69 8.80 -4.35
CA LYS A 69 15.18 8.59 -5.70
C LYS A 69 14.38 7.30 -5.71
N VAL A 70 13.12 7.37 -6.10
CA VAL A 70 12.29 6.21 -6.39
C VAL A 70 11.97 6.19 -7.88
N ASN A 71 11.77 5.01 -8.45
CA ASN A 71 11.16 4.91 -9.77
C ASN A 71 9.63 5.04 -9.66
N ASP A 72 8.95 4.97 -10.80
CA ASP A 72 7.49 5.05 -10.92
C ASP A 72 6.74 3.93 -10.17
N PHE A 73 7.46 2.94 -9.65
CA PHE A 73 6.96 1.78 -8.90
C PHE A 73 7.07 1.98 -7.37
N GLY A 74 7.61 3.13 -6.94
CA GLY A 74 7.92 3.40 -5.54
C GLY A 74 9.11 2.58 -5.01
N ASN A 75 9.90 1.98 -5.90
CA ASN A 75 11.13 1.29 -5.52
C ASN A 75 12.27 2.30 -5.43
N ALA A 76 12.92 2.32 -4.28
CA ALA A 76 14.09 3.14 -4.06
C ALA A 76 15.25 2.67 -4.96
N ILE A 77 15.86 3.62 -5.65
CA ILE A 77 16.98 3.38 -6.57
C ILE A 77 18.27 3.41 -5.76
N MET A 78 19.13 2.43 -6.01
CA MET A 78 20.45 2.32 -5.39
C MET A 78 21.54 2.52 -6.44
N ASP A 79 22.71 2.97 -6.00
CA ASP A 79 23.92 3.00 -6.83
C ASP A 79 24.60 1.62 -6.88
N GLU A 80 25.73 1.54 -7.60
CA GLU A 80 26.52 0.31 -7.76
C GLU A 80 27.04 -0.26 -6.42
N SER A 81 27.13 0.57 -5.37
CA SER A 81 27.53 0.13 -4.03
C SER A 81 26.36 -0.43 -3.21
N GLY A 82 25.13 -0.35 -3.73
CA GLY A 82 23.92 -0.72 -3.01
C GLY A 82 23.41 0.36 -2.05
N SER A 83 23.92 1.59 -2.17
CA SER A 83 23.50 2.74 -1.36
C SER A 83 22.34 3.47 -2.02
N PHE A 84 21.36 3.94 -1.24
CA PHE A 84 20.23 4.69 -1.78
C PHE A 84 20.69 6.00 -2.43
N ILE A 85 20.20 6.26 -3.65
CA ILE A 85 20.49 7.49 -4.37
C ILE A 85 19.66 8.62 -3.75
N LYS A 86 20.32 9.57 -3.11
CA LYS A 86 19.71 10.78 -2.56
C LYS A 86 19.65 11.88 -3.62
N GLU A 87 18.47 12.38 -3.93
CA GLU A 87 18.32 13.47 -4.89
C GLU A 87 18.66 14.82 -4.27
N ALA A 88 19.40 15.65 -5.01
CA ALA A 88 19.73 17.00 -4.59
C ALA A 88 18.46 17.85 -4.45
N GLY A 89 18.36 18.60 -3.34
CA GLY A 89 17.23 19.51 -3.10
C GLY A 89 15.88 18.85 -2.79
N LYS A 90 15.78 17.52 -2.69
CA LYS A 90 14.54 16.79 -2.32
C LYS A 90 14.58 16.32 -0.86
N GLY A 91 13.41 16.08 -0.25
CA GLY A 91 13.30 15.44 1.07
C GLY A 91 14.02 16.15 2.21
N VAL A 92 14.59 15.41 3.16
CA VAL A 92 15.30 15.97 4.34
C VAL A 92 16.58 16.74 3.96
N SER A 93 17.12 17.55 4.87
CA SER A 93 18.42 18.22 4.66
C SER A 93 19.54 17.22 4.41
N ARG A 94 20.63 17.65 3.73
CA ARG A 94 21.80 16.79 3.51
C ARG A 94 22.43 16.32 4.84
N ALA A 95 22.56 17.23 5.80
CA ALA A 95 23.08 16.92 7.13
C ALA A 95 22.19 15.91 7.87
N THR A 96 20.86 16.03 7.77
CA THR A 96 19.92 15.06 8.36
C THR A 96 20.04 13.69 7.67
N TRP A 97 20.13 13.66 6.35
CA TRP A 97 20.33 12.42 5.60
C TRP A 97 21.63 11.70 6.02
N GLU A 98 22.74 12.43 6.15
CA GLU A 98 24.01 11.86 6.59
C GLU A 98 23.93 11.31 8.02
N LYS A 99 23.23 11.99 8.93
CA LYS A 99 22.96 11.48 10.28
C LYS A 99 22.13 10.18 10.24
N MET A 100 21.11 10.11 9.39
CA MET A 100 20.29 8.91 9.20
C MET A 100 21.12 7.74 8.67
N CYS A 101 21.96 7.97 7.66
CA CYS A 101 22.85 6.95 7.11
C CYS A 101 23.86 6.45 8.14
N ALA A 102 24.47 7.34 8.93
CA ALA A 102 25.41 6.97 9.99
C ALA A 102 24.73 6.13 11.08
N PHE A 103 23.52 6.51 11.50
CA PHE A 103 22.74 5.74 12.46
C PHE A 103 22.36 4.35 11.93
N ALA A 104 21.92 4.27 10.67
CA ALA A 104 21.62 2.99 10.03
C ALA A 104 22.87 2.09 9.97
N ALA A 105 24.01 2.65 9.57
CA ALA A 105 25.28 1.92 9.52
C ALA A 105 25.69 1.38 10.90
N ALA A 106 25.59 2.19 11.96
CA ALA A 106 25.88 1.78 13.33
C ALA A 106 24.98 0.64 13.83
N ASN A 107 23.77 0.51 13.28
CA ASN A 107 22.80 -0.54 13.62
C ASN A 107 22.77 -1.69 12.59
N ASN A 108 23.71 -1.72 11.63
CA ASN A 108 23.72 -2.68 10.51
C ASN A 108 22.39 -2.73 9.73
N TRP A 109 21.68 -1.61 9.65
CA TRP A 109 20.44 -1.52 8.90
C TRP A 109 20.74 -1.22 7.43
N GLN A 110 20.24 -2.07 6.55
CA GLN A 110 20.38 -1.97 5.10
C GLN A 110 19.02 -2.19 4.43
N LYS A 111 18.87 -1.67 3.21
CA LYS A 111 17.71 -1.95 2.34
C LYS A 111 16.39 -1.72 3.07
N GLY A 112 15.53 -2.74 3.18
CA GLY A 112 14.21 -2.64 3.81
C GLY A 112 14.25 -2.25 5.29
N ASN A 113 15.38 -2.45 5.99
CA ASN A 113 15.53 -2.08 7.40
C ASN A 113 15.70 -0.56 7.61
N PHE A 114 15.94 0.21 6.54
CA PHE A 114 15.94 1.68 6.63
C PHE A 114 14.59 2.24 7.10
N LYS A 115 13.48 1.51 6.89
CA LYS A 115 12.16 1.89 7.44
C LYS A 115 12.17 2.06 8.97
N ASN A 116 13.09 1.38 9.66
CA ASN A 116 13.22 1.45 11.11
C ASN A 116 13.78 2.80 11.57
N LEU A 117 14.35 3.62 10.68
CA LEU A 117 14.80 4.98 10.98
C LEU A 117 13.65 5.92 11.33
N ASN A 118 12.42 5.62 10.91
CA ASN A 118 11.27 6.49 11.15
C ASN A 118 11.04 6.72 12.65
N LEU A 119 11.21 5.68 13.48
CA LEU A 119 11.00 5.78 14.93
C LEU A 119 12.06 6.65 15.64
N PRO A 120 13.38 6.40 15.51
CA PRO A 120 14.40 7.22 16.17
C PRO A 120 14.58 8.62 15.56
N PHE A 121 14.11 8.87 14.33
CA PHE A 121 14.24 10.18 13.68
C PHE A 121 12.93 10.98 13.60
N GLU A 122 11.80 10.47 14.13
CA GLU A 122 10.49 11.13 14.01
C GLU A 122 10.54 12.62 14.38
N ASN A 123 11.09 12.94 15.54
CA ASN A 123 11.24 14.31 16.02
C ASN A 123 12.18 15.16 15.15
N ILE A 124 13.25 14.56 14.60
CA ILE A 124 14.21 15.25 13.72
C ILE A 124 13.58 15.55 12.36
N LEU A 125 12.75 14.62 11.86
CA LEU A 125 12.01 14.77 10.60
C LEU A 125 10.95 15.86 10.71
N THR A 126 10.20 15.89 11.83
CA THR A 126 9.16 16.91 12.07
C THR A 126 9.75 18.27 12.46
N ALA A 127 10.94 18.31 13.04
CA ALA A 127 11.66 19.54 13.40
C ALA A 127 12.47 20.17 12.25
N GLN A 128 12.45 19.62 11.02
CA GLN A 128 13.09 20.28 9.87
C GLN A 128 12.51 21.69 9.66
N ASP A 129 13.31 22.60 9.10
CA ASP A 129 12.85 23.96 8.76
C ASP A 129 11.66 23.91 7.79
N ALA A 130 10.79 24.93 7.84
CA ALA A 130 9.55 24.97 7.06
C ALA A 130 9.75 24.69 5.55
N PRO A 131 10.72 25.30 4.85
CA PRO A 131 10.95 25.01 3.42
C PRO A 131 11.36 23.56 3.15
N ILE A 132 12.01 22.91 4.11
CA ILE A 132 12.40 21.50 4.00
C ILE A 132 11.18 20.61 4.21
N ARG A 133 10.33 20.90 5.21
CA ARG A 133 9.09 20.14 5.40
C ARG A 133 8.16 20.26 4.20
N GLU A 134 8.01 21.46 3.65
CA GLU A 134 7.17 21.70 2.47
C GLU A 134 7.61 20.86 1.27
N ARG A 135 8.90 20.79 0.95
CA ARG A 135 9.38 19.91 -0.14
C ARG A 135 9.26 18.42 0.17
N MET A 136 9.36 18.01 1.44
CA MET A 136 9.12 16.62 1.85
C MET A 136 7.66 16.24 1.61
N ILE A 137 6.73 17.10 2.05
CA ILE A 137 5.29 16.94 1.84
C ILE A 137 4.99 16.93 0.34
N LYS A 138 5.52 17.89 -0.41
CA LYS A 138 5.25 18.02 -1.84
C LYS A 138 5.72 16.79 -2.63
N GLY A 139 6.88 16.23 -2.31
CA GLY A 139 7.33 14.98 -2.94
C GLY A 139 6.37 13.82 -2.74
N VAL A 140 5.84 13.66 -1.51
CA VAL A 140 4.84 12.62 -1.20
C VAL A 140 3.52 12.91 -1.90
N GLU A 141 3.06 14.16 -1.86
CA GLU A 141 1.83 14.62 -2.53
C GLU A 141 1.88 14.33 -4.04
N ASP A 142 2.95 14.73 -4.73
CA ASP A 142 3.13 14.53 -6.17
C ASP A 142 3.10 13.06 -6.57
N PHE A 143 3.79 12.22 -5.78
CA PHE A 143 3.80 10.78 -6.01
C PHE A 143 2.41 10.16 -5.80
N VAL A 144 1.74 10.50 -4.70
CA VAL A 144 0.40 9.97 -4.40
C VAL A 144 -0.62 10.43 -5.44
N PHE A 145 -0.56 11.70 -5.85
CA PHE A 145 -1.42 12.25 -6.89
C PHE A 145 -1.27 11.47 -8.19
N THR A 146 -0.02 11.32 -8.68
CA THR A 146 0.29 10.55 -9.89
C THR A 146 -0.18 9.09 -9.77
N LEU A 147 0.05 8.45 -8.63
CA LEU A 147 -0.40 7.08 -8.40
C LEU A 147 -1.92 6.95 -8.48
N LEU A 148 -2.66 7.90 -7.89
CA LEU A 148 -4.12 7.91 -7.92
C LEU A 148 -4.65 8.18 -9.33
N THR A 149 -4.21 9.25 -9.98
CA THR A 149 -4.74 9.67 -11.28
C THR A 149 -4.29 8.76 -12.40
N ASP A 150 -3.00 8.45 -12.45
CA ASP A 150 -2.42 7.81 -13.61
C ASP A 150 -2.52 6.29 -13.46
N VAL A 151 -2.22 5.72 -12.30
CA VAL A 151 -2.17 4.26 -12.11
C VAL A 151 -3.53 3.68 -11.72
N PHE A 152 -4.22 4.31 -10.76
CA PHE A 152 -5.49 3.80 -10.22
C PHE A 152 -6.75 4.40 -10.83
N ASN A 153 -6.60 5.26 -11.86
CA ASN A 153 -7.73 5.81 -12.61
C ASN A 153 -8.73 6.55 -11.70
N ALA A 154 -8.23 7.31 -10.73
CA ALA A 154 -9.04 8.04 -9.75
C ALA A 154 -9.36 9.49 -10.17
N THR A 155 -8.95 9.91 -11.37
CA THR A 155 -9.26 11.25 -11.91
C THR A 155 -10.77 11.51 -11.87
N ASP A 156 -11.15 12.72 -11.43
CA ASP A 156 -12.54 13.19 -11.33
C ASP A 156 -13.47 12.37 -10.42
N THR A 157 -12.93 11.51 -9.55
CA THR A 157 -13.75 10.70 -8.62
C THR A 157 -14.03 11.39 -7.27
N ALA A 158 -13.31 12.47 -6.95
CA ALA A 158 -13.38 13.11 -5.64
C ALA A 158 -14.78 13.66 -5.31
N ASP A 159 -15.48 14.21 -6.30
CA ASP A 159 -16.82 14.78 -6.06
C ASP A 159 -17.89 13.69 -5.86
N LEU A 160 -17.66 12.48 -6.39
CA LEU A 160 -18.53 11.33 -6.13
C LEU A 160 -18.50 10.94 -4.65
N VAL A 161 -17.30 10.86 -4.05
CA VAL A 161 -17.18 10.50 -2.62
C VAL A 161 -17.68 11.62 -1.71
N LYS A 162 -17.42 12.90 -2.06
CA LYS A 162 -17.97 14.04 -1.31
C LYS A 162 -19.50 14.01 -1.30
N LYS A 163 -20.13 13.79 -2.46
CA LYS A 163 -21.58 13.68 -2.57
C LYS A 163 -22.13 12.60 -1.62
N GLN A 164 -21.54 11.41 -1.63
CA GLN A 164 -21.96 10.31 -0.75
C GLN A 164 -21.78 10.64 0.74
N ILE A 165 -20.65 11.25 1.11
CA ILE A 165 -20.38 11.70 2.49
C ILE A 165 -21.42 12.75 2.94
N PHE A 166 -21.81 13.67 2.06
CA PHE A 166 -22.86 14.65 2.37
C PHE A 166 -24.25 14.00 2.49
N GLU A 167 -24.58 13.04 1.63
CA GLU A 167 -25.84 12.29 1.70
C GLU A 167 -25.98 11.49 3.00
N THR A 168 -24.89 10.92 3.52
CA THR A 168 -24.89 10.20 4.81
C THR A 168 -24.83 11.12 6.02
N GLN A 169 -24.58 12.41 5.84
CA GLN A 169 -24.32 13.39 6.91
C GLN A 169 -23.28 12.89 7.92
N SER A 170 -22.24 12.20 7.42
CA SER A 170 -21.22 11.56 8.24
C SER A 170 -19.83 11.80 7.66
N HIS A 171 -18.81 11.20 8.25
CA HIS A 171 -17.43 11.18 7.70
C HIS A 171 -17.20 10.00 6.75
N THR A 172 -18.19 9.11 6.61
CA THR A 172 -18.12 7.91 5.76
C THR A 172 -19.13 8.01 4.60
N PRO A 173 -18.75 7.58 3.38
CA PRO A 173 -19.68 7.50 2.24
C PRO A 173 -20.73 6.37 2.42
N GLY A 174 -20.67 5.61 3.52
CA GLY A 174 -21.57 4.49 3.80
C GLY A 174 -20.99 3.14 3.39
N PHE A 175 -21.77 2.08 3.61
CA PHE A 175 -21.39 0.72 3.24
C PHE A 175 -21.89 0.39 1.83
N LYS A 176 -21.01 -0.16 1.00
CA LYS A 176 -21.37 -0.72 -0.30
C LYS A 176 -22.07 -2.07 -0.19
N ALA A 177 -21.69 -2.87 0.81
CA ALA A 177 -22.23 -4.20 1.00
C ALA A 177 -23.51 -4.16 1.85
N GLU A 178 -24.46 -5.02 1.51
CA GLU A 178 -25.71 -5.20 2.23
C GLU A 178 -25.74 -6.57 2.94
N LYS A 179 -26.61 -6.70 3.93
CA LYS A 179 -26.82 -7.98 4.61
C LYS A 179 -27.63 -8.91 3.70
N ILE A 180 -26.99 -9.95 3.19
CA ILE A 180 -27.64 -10.94 2.31
C ILE A 180 -28.11 -12.20 3.05
N GLU A 181 -27.59 -12.46 4.24
CA GLU A 181 -27.90 -13.69 5.00
C GLU A 181 -28.74 -13.41 6.24
N GLN A 182 -29.65 -14.34 6.52
CA GLN A 182 -30.51 -14.25 7.69
C GLN A 182 -29.73 -14.63 8.96
N LYS A 183 -29.90 -13.86 10.04
CA LYS A 183 -29.14 -14.06 11.29
C LYS A 183 -29.39 -15.44 11.91
N ASN A 184 -30.59 -15.99 11.74
CA ASN A 184 -30.99 -17.32 12.20
C ASN A 184 -30.38 -18.47 11.37
N GLU A 185 -29.68 -18.19 10.27
CA GLU A 185 -28.87 -19.17 9.52
C GLU A 185 -27.45 -19.33 10.08
N TRP A 186 -27.07 -18.47 11.03
CA TRP A 186 -25.73 -18.40 11.63
C TRP A 186 -25.78 -18.62 13.15
N THR A 187 -26.60 -19.57 13.61
CA THR A 187 -26.53 -20.06 15.01
C THR A 187 -25.34 -21.00 15.17
N ARG A 188 -24.93 -21.27 16.42
CA ARG A 188 -23.83 -22.19 16.72
C ARG A 188 -24.03 -23.55 16.04
N GLU A 189 -25.24 -24.10 16.13
CA GLU A 189 -25.60 -25.41 15.61
C GLU A 189 -25.48 -25.44 14.07
N LYS A 190 -26.03 -24.42 13.40
CA LYS A 190 -25.96 -24.29 11.94
C LYS A 190 -24.54 -24.01 11.44
N ILE A 191 -23.73 -23.26 12.18
CA ILE A 191 -22.31 -23.04 11.85
C ILE A 191 -21.56 -24.38 11.86
N ILE A 192 -21.75 -25.19 12.91
CA ILE A 192 -21.12 -26.53 13.01
C ILE A 192 -21.59 -27.43 11.87
N GLU A 193 -22.89 -27.42 11.56
CA GLU A 193 -23.46 -28.20 10.45
C GLU A 193 -22.92 -27.75 9.08
N LYS A 194 -22.78 -26.45 8.84
CA LYS A 194 -22.18 -25.92 7.60
C LYS A 194 -20.69 -26.29 7.51
N ALA A 195 -19.96 -26.14 8.61
CA ALA A 195 -18.52 -26.44 8.66
C ALA A 195 -18.22 -27.91 8.39
N SER A 196 -19.05 -28.85 8.86
CA SER A 196 -18.86 -30.29 8.61
C SER A 196 -19.03 -30.69 7.13
N LYS A 197 -19.68 -29.84 6.32
CA LYS A 197 -19.86 -30.03 4.87
C LYS A 197 -18.71 -29.47 4.04
N ILE A 198 -17.78 -28.71 4.64
CA ILE A 198 -16.61 -28.20 3.94
C ILE A 198 -15.64 -29.36 3.74
N ALA A 199 -15.51 -29.82 2.50
CA ALA A 199 -14.49 -30.80 2.14
C ALA A 199 -13.11 -30.14 2.28
N VAL A 200 -12.35 -30.53 3.31
CA VAL A 200 -10.95 -30.11 3.48
C VAL A 200 -10.12 -30.83 2.43
N ASN A 201 -10.02 -30.23 1.25
CA ASN A 201 -8.99 -30.63 0.31
C ASN A 201 -7.67 -30.14 0.90
N LYS A 202 -6.75 -31.05 1.25
CA LYS A 202 -5.41 -30.68 1.72
C LYS A 202 -4.73 -29.94 0.57
N SER A 203 -4.75 -28.62 0.64
CA SER A 203 -3.91 -27.76 -0.20
C SER A 203 -2.44 -28.21 -0.03
N PRO A 204 -1.56 -27.90 -1.00
CA PRO A 204 -0.13 -28.13 -0.83
C PRO A 204 0.35 -27.56 0.51
N GLU A 205 1.34 -28.19 1.13
CA GLU A 205 1.97 -27.65 2.34
C GLU A 205 2.38 -26.19 2.10
N GLY A 206 1.97 -25.30 2.99
CA GLY A 206 2.22 -23.87 2.89
C GLY A 206 1.75 -23.15 4.15
N ASP A 207 2.50 -22.12 4.55
CA ASP A 207 2.06 -21.16 5.55
C ASP A 207 1.15 -20.14 4.88
N PHE A 208 -0.11 -20.07 5.31
CA PHE A 208 -1.14 -19.19 4.76
C PHE A 208 -1.52 -18.06 5.73
N ASP A 209 -0.80 -17.93 6.85
CA ASP A 209 -0.92 -16.78 7.74
C ASP A 209 -0.06 -15.64 7.19
N ASP A 210 -0.72 -14.60 6.68
CA ASP A 210 -0.13 -13.31 6.27
C ASP A 210 -0.82 -12.18 7.05
#